data_AF-A0A7Y5NMC2-F1
#
_entry.id   AF-A0A7Y5NMC2-F1
#
_cell.length_a   1.000
_cell.length_b   1.000
_cell.length_c   1.000
_cell.angle_alpha   90.00
_cell.angle_beta   90.00
_cell.angle_gamma   90.00
#
_symmetry.space_group_name_H-M   'P 1'
#
loop_
_entity.id
_entity.type
_entity.pdbx_description
1 polymer ?
#
loop_
_entity_poly.entity_id
_entity_poly.type
_entity_poly.pdbx_seq_one_letter_code
_entity_poly.pdbx_strand_id
1 'polypeptide(L)'
;MNEFIRGRINVIAVLKAGVFGFVFALAGCSLAPTVSEPLRVGNVTDLSPETGGFQRGVTTLEQARAAFQMQGLTGVAEHEYAGGTGPTLAVLAADYQSRVHVFRGGYYDQSITLPTRGIPPYGMAVRLGWDGTSHVLLVLYRDPLARAEEPPTLLSFQPSGGQFVLTGRATFETLVSKHGGMTRPMLLGDDFSDGVLLVARDRDGELWDTSYLVQLTRPDPRGVRTIALAPKSMTEAMRCSCVRNYAMGY
;
A
#
# COMPACT_ATOMS: atom_id res chain seq x y z
N MET A 1 -15.96 63.40 -21.62
CA MET A 1 -15.66 64.28 -22.76
C MET A 1 -14.41 65.07 -22.43
N ASN A 2 -13.48 65.18 -23.38
CA ASN A 2 -12.14 65.83 -23.37
C ASN A 2 -11.01 64.94 -22.79
N GLU A 3 -10.31 64.19 -23.65
CA GLU A 3 -9.09 64.54 -24.43
C GLU A 3 -7.81 64.56 -23.58
N PHE A 4 -6.95 63.52 -23.69
CA PHE A 4 -5.85 63.36 -24.65
C PHE A 4 -4.60 64.21 -24.31
N ILE A 5 -3.64 63.67 -23.54
CA ILE A 5 -2.23 64.03 -23.69
C ILE A 5 -1.34 62.77 -23.60
N ARG A 6 -0.68 62.50 -24.72
CA ARG A 6 0.42 61.56 -24.93
C ARG A 6 1.69 62.07 -24.24
N GLY A 7 2.51 61.16 -23.74
CA GLY A 7 3.92 61.44 -23.43
C GLY A 7 4.74 60.16 -23.32
N ARG A 8 5.31 59.70 -24.44
CA ARG A 8 6.41 58.73 -24.48
C ARG A 8 7.72 59.49 -24.35
N ILE A 9 8.59 59.11 -23.42
CA ILE A 9 10.03 59.37 -23.48
C ILE A 9 10.76 58.08 -23.11
N ASN A 10 11.49 57.54 -24.09
CA ASN A 10 12.57 56.57 -23.91
C ASN A 10 13.79 57.30 -23.34
N VAL A 11 14.46 56.75 -22.32
CA VAL A 11 15.92 56.90 -22.16
C VAL A 11 16.51 55.60 -21.61
N ILE A 12 17.52 55.13 -22.35
CA ILE A 12 18.41 54.00 -22.10
C ILE A 12 19.55 54.45 -21.18
N ALA A 13 19.94 53.62 -20.20
CA ALA A 13 21.26 53.60 -19.56
C ALA A 13 21.45 52.19 -18.93
N VAL A 14 22.13 51.24 -19.58
CA VAL A 14 23.59 50.98 -19.67
C VAL A 14 24.29 50.78 -18.31
N LEU A 15 24.54 49.49 -18.05
CA LEU A 15 25.67 48.83 -17.37
C LEU A 15 26.53 49.62 -16.36
N LYS A 16 26.77 48.99 -15.20
CA LYS A 16 28.14 48.63 -14.77
C LYS A 16 28.16 47.47 -13.77
N ALA A 17 29.16 46.62 -13.98
CA ALA A 17 29.43 45.36 -13.30
C ALA A 17 29.90 45.52 -11.85
N GLY A 18 29.69 44.48 -11.06
CA GLY A 18 30.30 44.27 -9.74
C GLY A 18 30.34 42.78 -9.41
N VAL A 19 31.44 42.14 -9.79
CA VAL A 19 31.83 40.77 -9.40
C VAL A 19 32.57 40.86 -8.07
N PHE A 20 32.05 40.21 -7.02
CA PHE A 20 32.69 39.69 -5.80
C PHE A 20 31.52 39.09 -5.00
N GLY A 21 31.33 37.78 -4.84
CA GLY A 21 32.29 36.76 -4.43
C GLY A 21 31.91 36.33 -3.01
N PHE A 22 30.98 35.38 -2.86
CA PHE A 22 30.88 34.51 -1.68
C PHE A 22 30.08 33.24 -2.04
N VAL A 23 30.82 32.16 -2.29
CA VAL A 23 30.28 30.80 -2.31
C VAL A 23 30.10 30.39 -0.85
N PHE A 24 28.85 30.40 -0.37
CA PHE A 24 28.49 29.62 0.81
C PHE A 24 27.94 28.28 0.34
N ALA A 25 28.82 27.28 0.35
CA ALA A 25 28.44 25.89 0.37
C ALA A 25 27.78 25.61 1.73
N LEU A 26 26.45 25.64 1.76
CA LEU A 26 25.70 24.98 2.84
C LEU A 26 25.55 23.51 2.45
N ALA A 27 26.50 22.71 2.95
CA ALA A 27 26.24 21.32 3.27
C ALA A 27 25.21 21.29 4.42
N GLY A 28 24.10 20.57 4.25
CA GLY A 28 23.15 20.37 5.33
C GLY A 28 21.78 19.88 4.87
N CYS A 29 21.47 18.65 5.29
CA CYS A 29 20.19 17.95 5.15
C CYS A 29 19.90 17.39 3.75
N SER A 30 20.43 16.19 3.55
CA SER A 30 19.96 15.18 2.62
C SER A 30 18.44 15.27 2.47
N LEU A 31 18.03 15.61 1.24
CA LEU A 31 16.68 15.45 0.75
C LEU A 31 16.14 14.09 1.24
N ALA A 32 14.99 14.11 1.90
CA ALA A 32 14.21 12.90 2.09
C ALA A 32 14.13 12.18 0.73
N PRO A 33 14.29 10.84 0.68
CA PRO A 33 14.19 10.15 -0.59
C PRO A 33 12.75 10.30 -1.10
N THR A 34 12.54 11.26 -1.99
CA THR A 34 11.46 11.29 -2.96
C THR A 34 11.70 10.10 -3.87
N VAL A 35 11.24 8.92 -3.44
CA VAL A 35 11.12 7.79 -4.36
C VAL A 35 10.00 8.16 -5.32
N SER A 36 10.36 8.84 -6.40
CA SER A 36 9.61 8.88 -7.65
C SER A 36 9.21 7.44 -7.98
N GLU A 37 7.93 7.21 -8.30
CA GLU A 37 7.31 5.99 -8.85
C GLU A 37 8.15 4.69 -8.80
N PRO A 38 7.63 3.59 -8.22
CA PRO A 38 8.45 2.44 -7.86
C PRO A 38 9.30 1.92 -9.02
N LEU A 39 10.61 1.87 -8.78
CA LEU A 39 11.66 1.25 -9.60
C LEU A 39 11.07 0.15 -10.49
N ARG A 40 11.10 0.37 -11.81
CA ARG A 40 10.83 -0.68 -12.80
C ARG A 40 11.94 -1.73 -12.67
N VAL A 41 11.73 -2.73 -11.82
CA VAL A 41 12.64 -3.87 -11.72
C VAL A 41 12.61 -4.60 -13.05
N GLY A 42 13.76 -4.66 -13.71
CA GLY A 42 13.90 -5.11 -15.10
C GLY A 42 13.54 -6.57 -15.36
N ASN A 43 13.30 -7.37 -14.32
CA ASN A 43 12.75 -8.72 -14.41
C ASN A 43 11.76 -8.93 -13.27
N VAL A 44 10.49 -8.70 -13.55
CA VAL A 44 9.38 -9.07 -12.65
C VAL A 44 9.22 -10.59 -12.74
N THR A 45 10.09 -11.31 -12.04
CA THR A 45 9.89 -12.74 -11.84
C THR A 45 8.92 -12.91 -10.69
N ASP A 46 7.70 -13.35 -10.99
CA ASP A 46 6.74 -13.77 -9.97
C ASP A 46 7.38 -14.92 -9.17
N LEU A 47 7.67 -14.69 -7.89
CA LEU A 47 8.32 -15.64 -6.98
C LEU A 47 7.34 -16.72 -6.60
N SER A 48 7.01 -17.57 -7.55
CA SER A 48 6.27 -18.79 -7.29
C SER A 48 6.97 -19.65 -6.24
N PRO A 49 6.24 -20.55 -5.56
CA PRO A 49 6.87 -21.49 -4.65
C PRO A 49 8.00 -22.25 -5.32
N GLU A 50 7.84 -22.63 -6.59
CA GLU A 50 8.90 -23.28 -7.35
C GLU A 50 10.10 -22.35 -7.61
N THR A 51 9.84 -21.12 -8.09
CA THR A 51 10.88 -20.14 -8.44
C THR A 51 11.63 -19.62 -7.21
N GLY A 52 10.93 -19.44 -6.09
CA GLY A 52 11.47 -19.00 -4.81
C GLY A 52 12.08 -20.12 -3.98
N GLY A 53 11.95 -21.39 -4.41
CA GLY A 53 12.39 -22.55 -3.65
C GLY A 53 11.64 -22.74 -2.32
N PHE A 54 10.39 -22.26 -2.23
CA PHE A 54 9.58 -22.35 -1.02
C PHE A 54 8.95 -23.73 -0.89
N GLN A 55 9.37 -24.47 0.14
CA GLN A 55 8.92 -25.82 0.42
C GLN A 55 7.96 -25.84 1.60
N ARG A 56 6.79 -26.46 1.38
CA ARG A 56 5.73 -26.55 2.40
C ARG A 56 6.24 -27.28 3.64
N GLY A 57 6.00 -26.68 4.82
CA GLY A 57 6.43 -27.23 6.11
C GLY A 57 7.93 -27.16 6.37
N VAL A 58 8.71 -26.55 5.48
CA VAL A 58 10.18 -26.48 5.58
C VAL A 58 10.67 -25.05 5.57
N THR A 59 10.29 -24.27 4.56
CA THR A 59 10.75 -22.89 4.41
C THR A 59 10.15 -22.00 5.50
N THR A 60 10.98 -21.26 6.23
CA THR A 60 10.52 -20.32 7.25
C THR A 60 10.15 -18.96 6.67
N LEU A 61 9.36 -18.18 7.42
CA LEU A 61 9.04 -16.80 7.05
C LEU A 61 10.32 -15.94 6.86
N GLU A 62 11.31 -16.11 7.73
CA GLU A 62 12.58 -15.38 7.66
C GLU A 62 13.37 -15.74 6.38
N GLN A 63 13.41 -17.01 6.01
CA GLN A 63 14.05 -17.46 4.77
C GLN A 63 13.35 -16.86 3.53
N ALA A 64 12.02 -16.84 3.51
CA ALA A 64 11.26 -16.22 2.43
C ALA A 64 11.48 -14.70 2.37
N ARG A 65 11.53 -14.02 3.53
CA ARG A 65 11.84 -12.59 3.62
C ARG A 65 13.23 -12.28 3.08
N ALA A 66 14.22 -13.09 3.45
CA ALA A 66 15.59 -12.96 2.92
C ALA A 66 15.61 -13.18 1.40
N ALA A 67 14.83 -14.12 0.87
CA ALA A 67 14.69 -14.31 -0.58
C ALA A 67 14.10 -13.06 -1.27
N PHE A 68 13.06 -12.44 -0.72
CA PHE A 68 12.48 -11.20 -1.25
C PHE A 68 13.51 -10.07 -1.29
N GLN A 69 14.30 -9.92 -0.23
CA GLN A 69 15.37 -8.92 -0.14
C GLN A 69 16.50 -9.18 -1.14
N MET A 70 16.98 -10.42 -1.26
CA MET A 70 18.03 -10.79 -2.21
C MET A 70 17.61 -10.54 -3.67
N GLN A 71 16.32 -10.72 -3.98
CA GLN A 71 15.74 -10.45 -5.30
C GLN A 71 15.44 -8.96 -5.53
N GLY A 72 15.70 -8.09 -4.54
CA GLY A 72 15.48 -6.65 -4.65
C GLY A 72 14.00 -6.27 -4.78
N LEU A 73 13.08 -7.09 -4.25
CA LEU A 73 11.66 -6.79 -4.29
C LEU A 73 11.34 -5.55 -3.45
N THR A 74 10.44 -4.71 -3.96
CA THR A 74 9.99 -3.48 -3.32
C THR A 74 8.55 -3.62 -2.81
N GLY A 75 8.09 -2.68 -1.97
CA GLY A 75 6.71 -2.68 -1.48
C GLY A 75 6.33 -3.95 -0.73
N VAL A 76 7.28 -4.54 0.00
CA VAL A 76 7.05 -5.77 0.77
C VAL A 76 6.02 -5.49 1.86
N ALA A 77 4.94 -6.26 1.84
CA ALA A 77 3.87 -6.21 2.82
C ALA A 77 3.86 -7.52 3.61
N GLU A 78 3.91 -7.42 4.92
CA GLU A 78 3.97 -8.55 5.84
C GLU A 78 3.02 -8.34 7.01
N HIS A 79 2.41 -9.43 7.48
CA HIS A 79 1.69 -9.42 8.73
C HIS A 79 1.73 -10.79 9.41
N GLU A 80 1.94 -10.80 10.73
CA GLU A 80 1.86 -12.00 11.57
C GLU A 80 0.71 -11.84 12.58
N TYR A 81 -0.10 -12.89 12.73
CA TYR A 81 -1.26 -12.93 13.61
C TYR A 81 -1.27 -14.22 14.42
N ALA A 82 -1.15 -14.09 15.73
CA ALA A 82 -1.32 -15.20 16.68
C ALA A 82 -2.70 -15.09 17.34
N GLY A 83 -3.73 -15.62 16.67
CA GLY A 83 -5.06 -15.75 17.27
C GLY A 83 -5.02 -16.78 18.38
N GLY A 84 -5.53 -16.45 19.58
CA GLY A 84 -5.32 -17.23 20.81
C GLY A 84 -5.71 -18.72 20.78
N THR A 85 -6.46 -19.18 19.76
CA THR A 85 -6.66 -20.61 19.50
C THR A 85 -6.21 -20.94 18.08
N GLY A 86 -5.12 -21.70 17.95
CA GLY A 86 -4.59 -22.15 16.66
C GLY A 86 -3.11 -21.80 16.44
N PRO A 87 -2.52 -22.28 15.34
CA PRO A 87 -1.16 -21.93 14.96
C PRO A 87 -1.10 -20.47 14.51
N THR A 88 0.02 -19.80 14.81
CA THR A 88 0.31 -18.47 14.29
C THR A 88 0.26 -18.47 12.76
N LEU A 89 -0.38 -17.46 12.18
CA LEU A 89 -0.44 -17.24 10.74
C LEU A 89 0.43 -16.04 10.38
N ALA A 90 1.19 -16.15 9.30
CA ALA A 90 1.88 -15.01 8.71
C ALA A 90 1.65 -14.96 7.21
N VAL A 91 1.68 -13.76 6.66
CA VAL A 91 1.59 -13.51 5.22
C VAL A 91 2.73 -12.63 4.76
N LEU A 92 3.21 -12.89 3.54
CA LEU A 92 4.24 -12.11 2.87
C LEU A 92 3.85 -11.89 1.42
N ALA A 93 3.92 -10.64 0.98
CA ALA A 93 3.65 -10.22 -0.40
C ALA A 93 4.57 -9.05 -0.77
N ALA A 94 4.66 -8.71 -2.04
CA ALA A 94 5.48 -7.60 -2.50
C ALA A 94 4.92 -7.00 -3.79
N ASP A 95 5.36 -5.78 -4.12
CA ASP A 95 5.02 -5.18 -5.39
C ASP A 95 5.55 -6.02 -6.55
N TYR A 96 4.77 -6.03 -7.63
CA TYR A 96 4.96 -6.78 -8.86
C TYR A 96 4.89 -8.31 -8.69
N GLN A 97 4.37 -8.81 -7.56
CA GLN A 97 4.14 -10.24 -7.33
C GLN A 97 2.64 -10.55 -7.46
N SER A 98 2.23 -11.51 -8.29
CA SER A 98 0.80 -11.86 -8.43
C SER A 98 0.28 -12.78 -7.33
N ARG A 99 0.92 -12.80 -6.15
CA ARG A 99 0.63 -13.76 -5.10
C ARG A 99 0.89 -13.25 -3.70
N VAL A 100 0.21 -13.86 -2.74
CA VAL A 100 0.45 -13.73 -1.31
C VAL A 100 0.90 -15.07 -0.76
N HIS A 101 2.06 -15.12 -0.12
CA HIS A 101 2.58 -16.31 0.54
C HIS A 101 2.03 -16.40 1.95
N VAL A 102 1.56 -17.58 2.34
CA VAL A 102 0.97 -17.85 3.64
C VAL A 102 1.85 -18.83 4.39
N PHE A 103 2.09 -18.53 5.66
CA PHE A 103 2.87 -19.31 6.60
C PHE A 103 1.98 -19.68 7.78
N ARG A 104 2.12 -20.91 8.28
CA ARG A 104 1.37 -21.45 9.41
C ARG A 104 2.34 -22.11 10.38
N GLY A 105 2.27 -21.69 11.65
CA GLY A 105 3.20 -22.17 12.68
C GLY A 105 4.66 -21.84 12.36
N GLY A 106 4.93 -20.73 11.67
CA GLY A 106 6.28 -20.29 11.28
C GLY A 106 6.82 -20.86 9.96
N TYR A 107 6.12 -21.82 9.36
CA TYR A 107 6.55 -22.50 8.12
C TYR A 107 5.63 -22.20 6.95
N TYR A 108 6.19 -22.22 5.74
CA TYR A 108 5.46 -22.01 4.50
C TYR A 108 4.35 -23.05 4.35
N ASP A 109 3.14 -22.59 4.02
CA ASP A 109 1.96 -23.44 3.87
C ASP A 109 1.48 -23.46 2.41
N GLN A 110 1.22 -22.27 1.85
CA GLN A 110 0.64 -22.12 0.51
C GLN A 110 0.89 -20.73 -0.07
N SER A 111 0.60 -20.55 -1.36
CA SER A 111 0.50 -19.24 -2.00
C SER A 111 -0.89 -19.03 -2.59
N ILE A 112 -1.45 -17.85 -2.37
CA ILE A 112 -2.72 -17.43 -2.96
C ILE A 112 -2.41 -16.63 -4.22
N THR A 113 -2.88 -17.09 -5.37
CA THR A 113 -2.74 -16.32 -6.62
C THR A 113 -3.81 -15.23 -6.66
N LEU A 114 -3.39 -14.00 -6.88
CA LEU A 114 -4.27 -12.85 -6.98
C LEU A 114 -4.93 -12.85 -8.38
N PRO A 115 -6.23 -12.51 -8.49
CA PRO A 115 -6.95 -12.48 -9.76
C PRO A 115 -6.61 -11.24 -10.60
N THR A 116 -5.32 -11.07 -10.95
CA THR A 116 -4.78 -9.88 -11.63
C THR A 116 -4.79 -9.99 -13.15
N ARG A 117 -5.31 -11.09 -13.70
CA ARG A 117 -5.40 -11.33 -15.17
C ARG A 117 -4.05 -11.23 -15.88
N GLY A 118 -2.97 -11.61 -15.20
CA GLY A 118 -1.61 -11.59 -15.75
C GLY A 118 -0.92 -10.23 -15.66
N ILE A 119 -1.54 -9.24 -15.02
CA ILE A 119 -0.92 -7.94 -14.79
C ILE A 119 -0.23 -7.96 -13.42
N PRO A 120 1.08 -7.65 -13.31
CA PRO A 120 1.78 -7.71 -12.03
C PRO A 120 1.27 -6.61 -11.10
N PRO A 121 0.70 -6.86 -9.92
CA PRO A 121 0.12 -5.83 -9.06
C PRO A 121 1.18 -4.92 -8.41
N TYR A 122 0.80 -3.76 -7.85
CA TYR A 122 1.69 -2.89 -7.04
C TYR A 122 0.90 -2.19 -5.92
N GLY A 123 1.59 -1.51 -5.01
CA GLY A 123 0.97 -0.84 -3.87
C GLY A 123 0.29 -1.85 -2.94
N MET A 124 0.96 -2.95 -2.64
CA MET A 124 0.42 -4.04 -1.83
C MET A 124 0.19 -3.65 -0.36
N ALA A 125 -0.95 -4.06 0.19
CA ALA A 125 -1.16 -4.12 1.64
C ALA A 125 -1.85 -5.44 2.01
N VAL A 126 -1.38 -6.09 3.07
CA VAL A 126 -1.95 -7.34 3.57
C VAL A 126 -2.26 -7.25 5.05
N ARG A 127 -3.32 -7.94 5.50
CA ARG A 127 -3.67 -8.01 6.91
C ARG A 127 -4.29 -9.34 7.28
N LEU A 128 -3.79 -9.98 8.33
CA LEU A 128 -4.44 -11.11 9.00
C LEU A 128 -5.09 -10.66 10.31
N GLY A 129 -6.07 -11.41 10.77
CA GLY A 129 -6.88 -11.07 11.94
C GLY A 129 -8.07 -12.00 12.07
N TRP A 130 -8.91 -11.74 13.06
CA TRP A 130 -10.13 -12.51 13.36
C TRP A 130 -11.37 -11.64 13.20
N ASP A 131 -12.44 -12.20 12.65
CA ASP A 131 -13.71 -11.49 12.39
C ASP A 131 -14.87 -11.88 13.33
N GLY A 132 -14.56 -12.52 14.46
CA GLY A 132 -15.55 -13.11 15.35
C GLY A 132 -15.82 -14.59 15.09
N THR A 133 -15.55 -15.08 13.88
CA THR A 133 -15.94 -16.43 13.45
C THR A 133 -14.82 -17.23 12.81
N SER A 134 -13.90 -16.54 12.13
CA SER A 134 -12.83 -17.16 11.33
C SER A 134 -11.63 -16.22 11.24
N HIS A 135 -10.48 -16.78 10.88
CA HIS A 135 -9.38 -15.94 10.41
C HIS A 135 -9.74 -15.32 9.07
N VAL A 136 -9.37 -14.07 8.86
CA VAL A 136 -9.56 -13.38 7.58
C VAL A 136 -8.21 -12.86 7.11
N LEU A 137 -7.96 -12.97 5.81
CA LEU A 137 -6.89 -12.25 5.13
C LEU A 137 -7.51 -11.17 4.26
N LEU A 138 -7.11 -9.92 4.47
CA LEU A 138 -7.36 -8.83 3.52
C LEU A 138 -6.14 -8.60 2.65
N VAL A 139 -6.35 -8.40 1.35
CA VAL A 139 -5.31 -8.06 0.39
C VAL A 139 -5.78 -6.89 -0.46
N LEU A 140 -5.10 -5.76 -0.33
CA LEU A 140 -5.25 -4.61 -1.21
C LEU A 140 -4.11 -4.62 -2.21
N TYR A 141 -4.45 -4.46 -3.49
CA TYR A 141 -3.46 -4.25 -4.53
C TYR A 141 -3.99 -3.30 -5.60
N ARG A 142 -3.07 -2.70 -6.35
CA ARG A 142 -3.34 -1.90 -7.54
C ARG A 142 -2.84 -2.65 -8.77
N ASP A 143 -3.50 -2.44 -9.90
CA ASP A 143 -3.02 -2.88 -11.20
C ASP A 143 -2.15 -1.76 -11.84
N PRO A 144 -0.83 -1.96 -12.08
CA PRO A 144 0.06 -0.93 -12.60
C PRO A 144 0.00 -0.73 -14.11
N LEU A 145 -0.60 -1.64 -14.89
CA LEU A 145 -0.64 -1.53 -16.36
C LEU A 145 -2.03 -1.23 -16.91
N ALA A 146 -3.07 -1.24 -16.07
CA ALA A 146 -4.38 -0.77 -16.45
C ALA A 146 -4.42 0.76 -16.60
N ARG A 147 -3.99 1.28 -17.76
CA ARG A 147 -4.34 2.60 -18.35
C ARG A 147 -4.87 3.68 -17.38
N ALA A 148 -4.22 4.02 -16.28
CA ALA A 148 -4.79 4.96 -15.29
C ALA A 148 -6.26 4.68 -14.80
N GLU A 149 -6.90 3.57 -15.19
CA GLU A 149 -8.37 3.41 -15.19
C GLU A 149 -8.86 2.31 -14.23
N GLU A 150 -8.10 1.24 -13.96
CA GLU A 150 -8.58 0.24 -12.99
C GLU A 150 -8.27 0.66 -11.54
N PRO A 151 -9.30 0.80 -10.69
CA PRO A 151 -9.13 1.23 -9.31
C PRO A 151 -8.45 0.15 -8.45
N PRO A 152 -7.78 0.54 -7.34
CA PRO A 152 -7.30 -0.40 -6.35
C PRO A 152 -8.40 -1.38 -5.93
N THR A 153 -8.05 -2.65 -5.82
CA THR A 153 -8.97 -3.73 -5.43
C THR A 153 -8.59 -4.27 -4.06
N LEU A 154 -9.55 -4.28 -3.14
CA LEU A 154 -9.46 -4.97 -1.86
C LEU A 154 -10.19 -6.32 -1.97
N LEU A 155 -9.51 -7.39 -1.59
CA LEU A 155 -10.03 -8.74 -1.52
C LEU A 155 -10.06 -9.22 -0.07
N SER A 156 -11.08 -10.00 0.29
CA SER A 156 -11.12 -10.74 1.56
C SER A 156 -11.11 -12.24 1.32
N PHE A 157 -10.27 -12.96 2.05
CA PHE A 157 -10.16 -14.41 1.99
C PHE A 157 -10.41 -15.04 3.36
N GLN A 158 -11.08 -16.19 3.39
CA GLN A 158 -11.34 -16.96 4.60
C GLN A 158 -10.85 -18.41 4.45
N PRO A 159 -10.41 -19.06 5.53
CA PRO A 159 -9.97 -20.45 5.50
C PRO A 159 -11.16 -21.39 5.26
N SER A 160 -11.05 -22.24 4.24
CA SER A 160 -11.98 -23.33 3.95
C SER A 160 -11.18 -24.51 3.36
N GLY A 161 -11.37 -25.72 3.92
CA GLY A 161 -10.66 -26.91 3.45
C GLY A 161 -9.13 -26.82 3.50
N GLY A 162 -8.57 -26.03 4.44
CA GLY A 162 -7.12 -25.81 4.54
C GLY A 162 -6.55 -24.76 3.58
N GLN A 163 -7.38 -24.12 2.76
CA GLN A 163 -6.99 -23.06 1.84
C GLN A 163 -7.69 -21.75 2.15
N PHE A 164 -7.10 -20.63 1.74
CA PHE A 164 -7.78 -19.34 1.77
C PHE A 164 -8.63 -19.15 0.51
N VAL A 165 -9.94 -19.05 0.68
CA VAL A 165 -10.91 -18.89 -0.41
C VAL A 165 -11.42 -17.45 -0.44
N LEU A 166 -11.55 -16.88 -1.63
CA LEU A 166 -12.06 -15.53 -1.84
C LEU A 166 -13.54 -15.44 -1.42
N THR A 167 -13.87 -14.50 -0.51
CA THR A 167 -15.23 -14.30 0.01
C THR A 167 -15.80 -12.91 -0.22
N GLY A 168 -14.96 -11.94 -0.63
CA GLY A 168 -15.39 -10.56 -0.83
C GLY A 168 -14.41 -9.76 -1.69
N ARG A 169 -14.95 -8.75 -2.37
CA ARG A 169 -14.22 -7.84 -3.25
C ARG A 169 -14.81 -6.43 -3.16
N ALA A 170 -13.96 -5.42 -3.12
CA ALA A 170 -14.33 -4.02 -3.25
C ALA A 170 -13.31 -3.24 -4.08
N THR A 171 -13.74 -2.16 -4.72
CA THR A 171 -12.89 -1.22 -5.45
C THR A 171 -12.87 0.14 -4.76
N PHE A 172 -11.80 0.90 -4.94
CA PHE A 172 -11.59 2.20 -4.27
C PHE A 172 -11.53 3.40 -5.22
N GLU A 173 -12.22 3.32 -6.36
CA GLU A 173 -12.22 4.37 -7.38
C GLU A 173 -12.58 5.75 -6.80
N THR A 174 -13.70 5.83 -6.09
CA THR A 174 -14.17 7.08 -5.49
C THR A 174 -13.18 7.65 -4.48
N LEU A 175 -12.47 6.80 -3.72
CA LEU A 175 -11.47 7.25 -2.76
C LEU A 175 -10.22 7.78 -3.45
N VAL A 176 -9.75 7.08 -4.48
CA VAL A 176 -8.59 7.50 -5.29
C VAL A 176 -8.88 8.86 -5.94
N SER A 177 -10.04 9.02 -6.56
CA SER A 177 -10.45 10.28 -7.19
C SER A 177 -10.56 11.42 -6.18
N LYS A 178 -11.11 11.15 -4.99
CA LYS A 178 -11.25 12.15 -3.92
C LYS A 178 -9.90 12.65 -3.40
N HIS A 179 -8.93 11.75 -3.20
CA HIS A 179 -7.65 12.05 -2.55
C HIS A 179 -6.49 12.25 -3.53
N GLY A 180 -6.79 12.30 -4.83
CA GLY A 180 -5.76 12.49 -5.86
C GLY A 180 -4.83 11.28 -6.06
N GLY A 181 -5.04 10.15 -5.42
CA GLY A 181 -4.17 8.97 -5.56
C GLY A 181 -4.21 8.08 -4.34
N MET A 182 -3.68 6.85 -4.46
CA MET A 182 -3.47 5.92 -3.35
C MET A 182 -2.12 5.24 -3.50
N THR A 183 -1.10 5.75 -2.82
CA THR A 183 0.24 5.17 -2.77
C THR A 183 0.52 4.65 -1.35
N ARG A 184 1.36 3.62 -1.26
CA ARG A 184 1.79 2.99 0.00
C ARG A 184 0.63 2.72 0.97
N PRO A 185 -0.46 2.07 0.54
CA PRO A 185 -1.57 1.84 1.45
C PRO A 185 -1.14 0.90 2.58
N MET A 186 -1.77 1.05 3.75
CA MET A 186 -1.65 0.11 4.86
C MET A 186 -3.01 -0.21 5.46
N LEU A 187 -3.15 -1.45 5.92
CA LEU A 187 -4.30 -1.95 6.68
C LEU A 187 -3.84 -2.18 8.12
N LEU A 188 -4.45 -1.47 9.07
CA LEU A 188 -3.99 -1.40 10.45
C LEU A 188 -5.12 -1.80 11.43
N GLY A 189 -4.82 -2.60 12.44
CA GLY A 189 -5.77 -3.06 13.46
C GLY A 189 -5.93 -4.58 13.51
N ASP A 190 -5.95 -5.18 14.70
CA ASP A 190 -5.83 -6.65 14.90
C ASP A 190 -7.17 -7.41 14.87
N ASP A 191 -8.30 -6.70 14.99
CA ASP A 191 -9.65 -7.27 15.00
C ASP A 191 -10.48 -6.75 13.82
N PHE A 192 -10.95 -7.65 12.95
CA PHE A 192 -11.79 -7.29 11.81
C PHE A 192 -13.26 -7.09 12.17
N SER A 193 -13.70 -7.56 13.34
CA SER A 193 -15.07 -7.44 13.82
C SER A 193 -15.44 -5.98 14.06
N ASP A 194 -14.50 -5.23 14.64
CA ASP A 194 -14.63 -3.78 14.85
C ASP A 194 -14.20 -2.96 13.62
N GLY A 195 -13.43 -3.59 12.73
CA GLY A 195 -12.94 -3.04 11.48
C GLY A 195 -11.45 -2.70 11.54
N VAL A 196 -10.83 -2.60 10.36
CA VAL A 196 -9.42 -2.19 10.22
C VAL A 196 -9.31 -0.85 9.53
N LEU A 197 -8.32 -0.06 9.92
CA LEU A 197 -8.07 1.24 9.31
C LEU A 197 -7.26 1.08 8.02
N LEU A 198 -7.80 1.60 6.94
CA LEU A 198 -7.10 1.91 5.71
C LEU A 198 -6.52 3.32 5.81
N VAL A 199 -5.21 3.41 5.70
CA VAL A 199 -4.46 4.65 5.55
C VAL A 199 -3.63 4.58 4.27
N ALA A 200 -3.46 5.71 3.60
CA ALA A 200 -2.70 5.79 2.36
C ALA A 200 -2.12 7.20 2.18
N ARG A 201 -1.27 7.32 1.18
CA ARG A 201 -0.75 8.59 0.68
C ARG A 201 -1.34 8.89 -0.70
N ASP A 202 -1.33 10.13 -1.13
CA ASP A 202 -1.73 10.51 -2.47
C ASP A 202 -0.65 10.20 -3.53
N ARG A 203 -0.78 10.73 -4.75
CA ARG A 203 0.19 10.50 -5.83
C ARG A 203 1.54 11.17 -5.57
N ASP A 204 1.56 12.26 -4.82
CA ASP A 204 2.75 13.07 -4.52
C ASP A 204 3.44 12.56 -3.25
N GLY A 205 2.80 11.65 -2.52
CA GLY A 205 3.31 11.02 -1.31
C GLY A 205 2.82 11.67 -0.03
N GLU A 206 1.91 12.64 -0.12
CA GLU A 206 1.31 13.29 1.04
C GLU A 206 0.30 12.37 1.72
N LEU A 207 0.29 12.40 3.06
CA LEU A 207 -0.65 11.60 3.84
C LEU A 207 -2.08 12.08 3.61
N TRP A 208 -3.01 11.16 3.38
CA TRP A 208 -4.43 11.51 3.34
C TRP A 208 -4.89 12.17 4.66
N ASP A 209 -5.73 13.19 4.56
CA ASP A 209 -6.32 13.86 5.73
C ASP A 209 -7.40 13.01 6.46
N THR A 210 -7.82 11.93 5.81
CA THR A 210 -8.91 11.04 6.23
C THR A 210 -8.45 9.59 6.11
N SER A 211 -8.64 8.82 7.17
CA SER A 211 -8.54 7.36 7.12
C SER A 211 -9.91 6.73 6.90
N TYR A 212 -9.94 5.44 6.56
CA TYR A 212 -11.19 4.72 6.32
C TYR A 212 -11.24 3.46 7.16
N LEU A 213 -12.27 3.31 7.98
CA LEU A 213 -12.55 2.06 8.66
C LEU A 213 -13.17 1.09 7.65
N VAL A 214 -12.44 0.02 7.36
CA VAL A 214 -12.82 -1.10 6.51
C VAL A 214 -13.51 -2.14 7.38
N GLN A 215 -14.77 -2.42 7.10
CA GLN A 215 -15.56 -3.39 7.85
C GLN A 215 -16.09 -4.47 6.91
N LEU A 216 -15.98 -5.73 7.34
CA LEU A 216 -16.62 -6.84 6.66
C LEU A 216 -18.10 -6.86 7.03
N THR A 217 -18.98 -6.85 6.05
CA THR A 217 -20.40 -7.04 6.35
C THR A 217 -20.65 -8.46 6.82
N ARG A 218 -21.81 -8.65 7.46
CA ARG A 218 -22.35 -10.00 7.66
C ARG A 218 -22.48 -10.69 6.30
N PRO A 219 -22.20 -12.00 6.22
CA PRO A 219 -22.44 -12.77 5.00
C PRO A 219 -23.90 -12.66 4.60
N ASP A 220 -24.16 -12.49 3.30
CA ASP A 220 -25.50 -12.65 2.74
C ASP A 220 -25.93 -14.14 2.78
N PRO A 221 -27.19 -14.48 2.44
CA PRO A 221 -27.63 -15.89 2.40
C PRO A 221 -26.86 -16.79 1.43
N ARG A 222 -26.04 -16.22 0.52
CA ARG A 222 -25.14 -16.94 -0.39
C ARG A 222 -23.72 -17.06 0.17
N GLY A 223 -23.48 -16.61 1.39
CA GLY A 223 -22.18 -16.62 2.05
C GLY A 223 -21.23 -15.53 1.57
N VAL A 224 -21.69 -14.58 0.76
CA VAL A 224 -20.85 -13.51 0.20
C VAL A 224 -20.81 -12.34 1.18
N ARG A 225 -19.60 -11.87 1.48
CA ARG A 225 -19.39 -10.65 2.29
C ARG A 225 -19.12 -9.47 1.36
N THR A 226 -19.73 -8.33 1.66
CA THR A 226 -19.32 -7.05 1.08
C THR A 226 -18.39 -6.33 2.05
N ILE A 227 -17.67 -5.34 1.54
CA ILE A 227 -16.75 -4.53 2.33
C ILE A 227 -17.33 -3.13 2.43
N ALA A 228 -17.61 -2.69 3.64
CA ALA A 228 -18.07 -1.34 3.95
C ALA A 228 -16.89 -0.45 4.31
N LEU A 229 -16.99 0.84 3.97
CA LEU A 229 -15.99 1.87 4.28
C LEU A 229 -16.68 2.99 5.04
N ALA A 230 -16.17 3.33 6.22
CA ALA A 230 -16.61 4.49 6.98
C ALA A 230 -15.45 5.47 7.16
N PRO A 231 -15.61 6.76 6.81
CA PRO A 231 -14.55 7.75 6.98
C PRO A 231 -14.25 7.96 8.48
N LYS A 232 -12.97 8.14 8.78
CA LYS A 232 -12.45 8.46 10.11
C LYS A 232 -11.46 9.60 9.99
N SER A 233 -11.56 10.59 10.88
CA SER A 233 -10.60 11.70 10.86
C SER A 233 -9.19 11.19 11.12
N MET A 234 -8.17 11.75 10.45
CA MET A 234 -6.79 11.34 10.73
C MET A 234 -6.40 11.64 12.19
N THR A 235 -6.95 12.70 12.79
CA THR A 235 -6.78 13.01 14.23
C THR A 235 -7.25 11.88 15.15
N GLU A 236 -8.38 11.24 14.83
CA GLU A 236 -8.86 10.07 15.58
C GLU A 236 -7.99 8.85 15.30
N ALA A 237 -7.63 8.62 14.04
CA ALA A 237 -6.84 7.46 13.63
C ALA A 237 -5.42 7.45 14.24
N MET A 238 -4.78 8.62 14.33
CA MET A 238 -3.45 8.79 14.94
C MET A 238 -3.41 8.51 16.45
N ARG A 239 -4.56 8.26 17.10
CA ARG A 239 -4.60 7.69 18.45
C ARG A 239 -4.05 6.27 18.47
N CYS A 240 -4.13 5.52 17.35
CA CYS A 240 -3.37 4.28 17.22
C CYS A 240 -1.88 4.60 17.00
N SER A 241 -1.01 3.99 17.81
CA SER A 241 0.44 4.03 17.60
C SER A 241 0.83 3.54 16.21
N CYS A 242 0.13 2.53 15.69
CA CYS A 242 0.31 1.97 14.35
C CYS A 242 0.14 3.03 13.24
N VAL A 243 -0.94 3.80 13.29
CA VAL A 243 -1.23 4.87 12.32
C VAL A 243 -0.23 6.00 12.46
N ARG A 244 0.11 6.37 13.70
CA ARG A 244 1.11 7.41 13.96
C ARG A 244 2.48 7.04 13.41
N ASN A 245 2.92 5.79 13.58
CA ASN A 245 4.20 5.32 13.04
C ASN A 245 4.22 5.43 11.51
N TYR A 246 3.16 4.94 10.84
CA TYR A 246 3.00 5.08 9.39
C TYR A 246 3.01 6.53 8.91
N ALA A 247 2.26 7.41 9.59
CA ALA A 247 2.17 8.83 9.24
C ALA A 247 3.53 9.52 9.31
N MET A 248 4.35 9.14 10.29
CA MET A 248 5.70 9.67 10.50
C MET A 248 6.77 8.98 9.62
N GLY A 249 6.40 7.95 8.86
CA GLY A 249 7.30 7.24 7.96
C GLY A 249 8.24 6.23 8.65
N TYR A 250 7.85 5.72 9.82
CA TYR A 250 8.54 4.63 10.53
C TYR A 250 8.04 3.25 10.10
#